data_AF-A0A925YTH5-F1
#
_entry.id   AF-A0A925YTH5-F1
#
_cell.length_a   1.000
_cell.length_b   1.000
_cell.length_c   1.000
_cell.angle_alpha   90.00
_cell.angle_beta   90.00
_cell.angle_gamma   90.00
#
_symmetry.space_group_name_H-M   'P 1'
#
loop_
_entity.id
_entity.type
_entity.pdbx_description
1 polymer ?
#
loop_
_entity_poly.entity_id
_entity_poly.type
_entity_poly.pdbx_seq_one_letter_code
_entity_poly.pdbx_strand_id
1 'polypeptide(L)'
;NPAAVGEGCYGYAFYFSPPSLQPGMKYWYDRTVGLQGDRSFDRSRLGIIASILFYPDTSVVAQDPLTIPEWREAFADTGGNGMQSWRNAYQGTSDLLAQFYVKLRGNRGHNGPDALSFRIVGLNTLWAVGGGRYGKKTNGQEAYWRNMNTVYPVDPDTKLVNSEQSGQLVGTPVILPDGGGHAVARIAQNNIGTRNHQRWFVADHSKAAGAEAAYVIYDTSDDGRFWQFCTLDTHAITTEGNTFTVTSPSGDTLRGTVLYPDYPVKFTTGVRDRGSKAITSERNNFIHFSSEDGSFLVVLTLAKKGTAHPSVAAKGAWTKTPAGKVAVGRSIISISGDQISRAP
;
A
#
# COMPACT_ATOMS: atom_id res chain seq x y z
N ASN A 1 14.22 7.35 -3.03
CA ASN A 1 13.98 6.34 -1.99
C ASN A 1 14.74 6.80 -0.75
N PRO A 2 14.09 7.46 0.23
CA PRO A 2 14.81 7.98 1.39
C PRO A 2 15.29 6.81 2.26
N ALA A 3 16.59 6.51 2.15
CA ALA A 3 17.34 5.49 2.87
C ALA A 3 16.83 4.05 2.68
N ALA A 4 16.94 3.53 1.45
CA ALA A 4 17.02 2.08 1.25
C ALA A 4 18.33 1.57 1.84
N VAL A 5 18.39 1.42 3.16
CA VAL A 5 19.52 0.79 3.84
C VAL A 5 19.21 -0.70 3.77
N GLY A 6 19.83 -1.41 2.83
CA GLY A 6 19.69 -2.87 2.71
C GLY A 6 20.20 -3.63 3.93
N GLU A 7 20.73 -2.89 4.92
CA GLU A 7 21.45 -3.41 6.05
C GLU A 7 22.54 -4.41 5.61
N GLY A 8 23.13 -4.19 4.43
CA GLY A 8 24.15 -5.04 3.84
C GLY A 8 23.65 -6.27 3.08
N CYS A 9 22.35 -6.39 2.83
CA CYS A 9 21.74 -7.60 2.28
C CYS A 9 21.60 -7.59 0.74
N TYR A 10 21.79 -6.47 0.06
CA TYR A 10 21.50 -6.37 -1.38
C TYR A 10 22.48 -7.18 -2.22
N GLY A 11 23.77 -7.22 -1.87
CA GLY A 11 24.75 -8.06 -2.56
C GLY A 11 24.39 -9.54 -2.51
N TYR A 12 23.89 -10.03 -1.36
CA TYR A 12 23.48 -11.43 -1.21
C TYR A 12 22.30 -11.83 -2.10
N ALA A 13 21.45 -10.88 -2.50
CA ALA A 13 20.31 -11.17 -3.36
C ALA A 13 20.74 -11.75 -4.72
N PHE A 14 21.89 -11.34 -5.25
CA PHE A 14 22.44 -11.89 -6.49
C PHE A 14 22.76 -13.39 -6.40
N TYR A 15 23.22 -13.84 -5.23
CA TYR A 15 23.54 -15.25 -4.98
C TYR A 15 22.28 -16.10 -4.78
N PHE A 16 21.28 -15.59 -4.06
CA PHE A 16 20.09 -16.36 -3.70
C PHE A 16 18.96 -16.34 -4.72
N SER A 17 18.98 -15.40 -5.67
CA SER A 17 17.91 -15.29 -6.65
C SER A 17 18.23 -16.08 -7.93
N PRO A 18 17.21 -16.60 -8.63
CA PRO A 18 17.37 -17.23 -9.93
C PRO A 18 18.09 -16.32 -10.95
N PRO A 19 18.91 -16.88 -11.86
CA PRO A 19 19.60 -16.10 -12.89
C PRO A 19 18.68 -15.22 -13.74
N SER A 20 17.43 -15.65 -13.99
CA SER A 20 16.45 -14.88 -14.76
C SER A 20 16.07 -13.53 -14.11
N LEU A 21 16.23 -13.39 -12.80
CA LEU A 21 15.94 -12.14 -12.07
C LEU A 21 17.17 -11.23 -11.92
N GLN A 22 18.38 -11.74 -12.16
CA GLN A 22 19.61 -10.97 -11.97
C GLN A 22 19.69 -9.69 -12.82
N PRO A 23 19.27 -9.66 -14.10
CA PRO A 23 19.21 -8.42 -14.89
C PRO A 23 18.41 -7.29 -14.21
N GLY A 24 17.25 -7.64 -13.62
CA GLY A 24 16.40 -6.71 -12.89
C GLY A 24 17.01 -6.26 -11.56
N MET A 25 17.61 -7.20 -10.81
CA MET A 25 18.32 -6.87 -9.57
C MET A 25 19.51 -5.95 -9.84
N LYS A 26 20.26 -6.20 -10.91
CA LYS A 26 21.41 -5.37 -11.31
C LYS A 26 20.96 -3.96 -11.65
N TYR A 27 19.91 -3.83 -12.47
CA TYR A 27 19.30 -2.56 -12.79
C TYR A 27 18.90 -1.77 -11.53
N TRP A 28 18.21 -2.43 -10.61
CA TRP A 28 17.78 -1.81 -9.36
C TRP A 28 18.97 -1.44 -8.47
N TYR A 29 19.92 -2.34 -8.25
CA TYR A 29 21.10 -2.12 -7.41
C TYR A 29 21.90 -0.92 -7.90
N ASP A 30 22.23 -0.88 -9.20
CA ASP A 30 23.07 0.15 -9.81
C ASP A 30 22.48 1.54 -9.64
N ARG A 31 21.15 1.66 -9.73
CA ARG A 31 20.41 2.93 -9.62
C ARG A 31 20.07 3.34 -8.20
N THR A 32 20.17 2.41 -7.24
CA THR A 32 19.85 2.70 -5.84
C THR A 32 21.12 2.95 -5.04
N VAL A 33 22.05 1.99 -5.03
CA VAL A 33 23.25 2.01 -4.20
C VAL A 33 24.56 1.93 -4.99
N GLY A 34 24.51 1.54 -6.26
CA GLY A 34 25.68 1.38 -7.11
C GLY A 34 26.11 2.66 -7.84
N LEU A 35 26.74 2.48 -9.00
CA LEU A 35 27.39 3.56 -9.76
C LEU A 35 26.47 4.70 -10.21
N GLN A 36 25.19 4.39 -10.48
CA GLN A 36 24.17 5.33 -10.93
C GLN A 36 23.34 5.89 -9.77
N GLY A 37 23.43 5.28 -8.59
CA GLY A 37 22.73 5.66 -7.37
C GLY A 37 23.62 6.50 -6.44
N ASP A 38 23.52 6.24 -5.15
CA ASP A 38 24.25 7.00 -4.13
C ASP A 38 25.71 6.56 -3.92
N ARG A 39 26.18 5.55 -4.68
CA ARG A 39 27.53 4.98 -4.61
C ARG A 39 27.92 4.49 -3.21
N SER A 40 26.95 4.11 -2.40
CA SER A 40 27.20 3.48 -1.10
C SER A 40 27.62 2.02 -1.22
N PHE A 41 27.30 1.37 -2.36
CA PHE A 41 27.55 -0.05 -2.64
C PHE A 41 27.10 -0.98 -1.51
N ASP A 42 25.97 -0.64 -0.87
CA ASP A 42 25.40 -1.36 0.27
C ASP A 42 26.42 -1.60 1.41
N ARG A 43 27.28 -0.61 1.70
CA ARG A 43 28.37 -0.72 2.68
C ARG A 43 27.97 -0.99 4.13
N SER A 44 26.68 -0.97 4.46
CA SER A 44 26.20 -1.27 5.82
C SER A 44 26.43 -2.74 6.17
N ARG A 45 26.73 -3.04 7.45
CA ARG A 45 26.84 -4.41 8.01
C ARG A 45 27.54 -5.44 7.10
N LEU A 46 28.71 -5.08 6.55
CA LEU A 46 29.53 -5.91 5.65
C LEU A 46 28.97 -6.15 4.24
N GLY A 47 27.89 -5.48 3.82
CA GLY A 47 27.28 -5.69 2.50
C GLY A 47 28.16 -5.34 1.30
N ILE A 48 29.20 -4.51 1.48
CA ILE A 48 30.19 -4.27 0.43
C ILE A 48 30.95 -5.54 0.06
N ILE A 49 31.24 -6.42 1.02
CA ILE A 49 31.93 -7.69 0.75
C ILE A 49 31.01 -8.58 -0.09
N ALA A 50 29.73 -8.69 0.29
CA ALA A 50 28.75 -9.43 -0.48
C ALA A 50 28.57 -8.87 -1.90
N SER A 51 28.59 -7.55 -2.04
CA SER A 51 28.54 -6.89 -3.34
C SER A 51 29.77 -7.23 -4.19
N ILE A 52 30.97 -7.24 -3.62
CA ILE A 52 32.19 -7.65 -4.35
C ILE A 52 32.12 -9.13 -4.77
N LEU A 53 31.65 -10.00 -3.89
CA LEU A 53 31.65 -11.45 -4.12
C LEU A 53 30.54 -11.93 -5.06
N PHE A 54 29.37 -11.29 -5.01
CA PHE A 54 28.16 -11.82 -5.65
C PHE A 54 27.56 -10.91 -6.72
N TYR A 55 28.02 -9.67 -6.85
CA TYR A 55 27.56 -8.81 -7.94
C TYR A 55 27.89 -9.46 -9.30
N PRO A 56 26.93 -9.53 -10.22
CA PRO A 56 27.10 -10.26 -11.46
C PRO A 56 28.17 -9.60 -12.34
N ASP A 57 28.88 -10.41 -13.12
CA ASP A 57 29.87 -9.90 -14.06
C ASP A 57 29.24 -9.09 -15.22
N THR A 58 30.09 -8.60 -16.13
CA THR A 58 29.67 -7.76 -17.24
C THR A 58 28.80 -8.46 -18.29
N SER A 59 28.67 -9.80 -18.26
CA SER A 59 27.79 -10.54 -19.16
C SER A 59 26.30 -10.37 -18.81
N VAL A 60 25.98 -10.06 -17.55
CA VAL A 60 24.61 -9.76 -17.12
C VAL A 60 24.29 -8.30 -17.41
N VAL A 61 23.56 -8.07 -18.51
CA VAL A 61 23.09 -6.73 -18.87
C VAL A 61 21.90 -6.35 -17.99
N ALA A 62 21.96 -5.18 -17.37
CA ALA A 62 20.86 -4.64 -16.57
C ALA A 62 19.61 -4.44 -17.43
N GLN A 63 18.44 -4.85 -16.93
CA GLN A 63 17.14 -4.71 -17.61
C GLN A 63 16.09 -4.11 -16.67
N ASP A 64 15.15 -3.33 -17.21
CA ASP A 64 14.02 -2.82 -16.42
C ASP A 64 13.26 -4.02 -15.82
N PRO A 65 13.11 -4.09 -14.49
CA PRO A 65 12.46 -5.22 -13.85
C PRO A 65 11.04 -5.50 -14.35
N LEU A 66 10.28 -4.47 -14.77
CA LEU A 66 8.93 -4.68 -15.29
C LEU A 66 8.87 -5.32 -16.67
N THR A 67 10.02 -5.45 -17.36
CA THR A 67 10.12 -6.18 -18.63
C THR A 67 10.40 -7.68 -18.42
N ILE A 68 10.73 -8.10 -17.20
CA ILE A 68 11.00 -9.50 -16.83
C ILE A 68 9.71 -10.14 -16.29
N PRO A 69 9.13 -11.16 -16.98
CA PRO A 69 7.87 -11.77 -16.54
C PRO A 69 7.91 -12.31 -15.11
N GLU A 70 8.94 -13.06 -14.75
CA GLU A 70 9.11 -13.68 -13.43
C GLU A 70 9.22 -12.64 -12.32
N TRP A 71 9.77 -11.45 -12.64
CA TRP A 71 9.83 -10.34 -11.69
C TRP A 71 8.45 -9.77 -11.40
N ARG A 72 7.62 -9.61 -12.43
CA ARG A 72 6.23 -9.15 -12.27
C ARG A 72 5.40 -10.17 -11.52
N GLU A 73 5.58 -11.46 -11.80
CA GLU A 73 4.90 -12.54 -11.08
C GLU A 73 5.26 -12.56 -9.59
N ALA A 74 6.50 -12.22 -9.24
CA ALA A 74 6.94 -12.11 -7.84
C ALA A 74 6.23 -11.01 -7.04
N PHE A 75 5.50 -10.08 -7.68
CA PHE A 75 4.65 -9.13 -6.99
C PHE A 75 3.41 -9.77 -6.34
N ALA A 76 3.02 -10.97 -6.81
CA ALA A 76 1.95 -11.76 -6.24
C ALA A 76 2.51 -12.75 -5.21
N ASP A 77 2.81 -12.27 -3.99
CA ASP A 77 3.35 -13.12 -2.93
C ASP A 77 2.28 -14.08 -2.36
N THR A 78 2.15 -15.26 -2.98
CA THR A 78 1.15 -16.28 -2.64
C THR A 78 1.63 -17.33 -1.65
N GLY A 79 2.96 -17.45 -1.43
CA GLY A 79 3.57 -18.45 -0.54
C GLY A 79 4.47 -17.89 0.56
N GLY A 80 4.80 -16.60 0.51
CA GLY A 80 5.62 -15.89 1.48
C GLY A 80 4.79 -15.29 2.61
N ASN A 81 5.00 -14.01 2.89
CA ASN A 81 4.32 -13.30 3.98
C ASN A 81 2.94 -12.77 3.55
N GLY A 82 2.62 -12.78 2.26
CA GLY A 82 1.37 -12.26 1.72
C GLY A 82 1.47 -10.81 1.25
N MET A 83 2.64 -10.39 0.79
CA MET A 83 2.86 -9.02 0.34
C MET A 83 2.55 -8.83 -1.15
N GLN A 84 1.36 -8.33 -1.46
CA GLN A 84 0.99 -8.00 -2.84
C GLN A 84 1.53 -6.61 -3.20
N SER A 85 2.14 -6.46 -4.37
CA SER A 85 2.71 -5.17 -4.81
C SER A 85 2.27 -4.80 -6.22
N TRP A 86 2.15 -3.51 -6.50
CA TRP A 86 1.87 -3.00 -7.84
C TRP A 86 2.73 -1.77 -8.06
N ARG A 87 3.53 -1.78 -9.13
CA ARG A 87 4.50 -0.72 -9.43
C ARG A 87 4.50 -0.39 -10.90
N ASN A 88 4.40 0.90 -11.24
CA ASN A 88 4.31 1.34 -12.65
C ASN A 88 5.67 1.43 -13.37
N ALA A 89 6.77 1.69 -12.65
CA ALA A 89 8.09 1.91 -13.23
C ALA A 89 9.20 1.74 -12.18
N TYR A 90 10.44 1.52 -12.63
CA TYR A 90 11.67 1.61 -11.82
C TYR A 90 12.56 2.76 -12.32
N GLN A 91 12.00 3.95 -12.51
CA GLN A 91 12.67 5.06 -13.17
C GLN A 91 13.16 6.14 -12.19
N GLY A 92 12.54 6.26 -11.01
CA GLY A 92 13.02 7.17 -9.98
C GLY A 92 11.95 7.64 -9.00
N THR A 93 12.01 8.92 -8.66
CA THR A 93 11.20 9.50 -7.59
C THR A 93 9.72 9.63 -7.96
N SER A 94 9.37 9.66 -9.25
CA SER A 94 7.98 9.68 -9.72
C SER A 94 7.33 8.30 -9.81
N ASP A 95 8.08 7.22 -9.56
CA ASP A 95 7.52 5.87 -9.57
C ASP A 95 6.38 5.75 -8.56
N LEU A 96 5.37 4.98 -8.92
CA LEU A 96 4.19 4.71 -8.12
C LEU A 96 4.26 3.27 -7.66
N LEU A 97 4.10 3.06 -6.37
CA LEU A 97 4.10 1.75 -5.72
C LEU A 97 2.95 1.70 -4.72
N ALA A 98 2.07 0.72 -4.90
CA ALA A 98 1.14 0.29 -3.88
C ALA A 98 1.53 -1.09 -3.36
N GLN A 99 1.30 -1.30 -2.07
CA GLN A 99 1.56 -2.56 -1.40
C GLN A 99 0.37 -2.89 -0.51
N PHE A 100 -0.11 -4.12 -0.59
CA PHE A 100 -1.21 -4.65 0.19
C PHE A 100 -0.75 -5.89 0.96
N TYR A 101 -0.85 -5.84 2.29
CA TYR A 101 -0.33 -6.89 3.15
C TYR A 101 -1.43 -7.82 3.64
N VAL A 102 -1.51 -9.02 3.07
CA VAL A 102 -2.49 -10.05 3.43
C VAL A 102 -2.16 -10.71 4.75
N LYS A 103 -0.86 -10.83 5.07
CA LYS A 103 -0.34 -11.51 6.27
C LYS A 103 -0.69 -13.00 6.32
N LEU A 104 -0.19 -13.76 5.34
CA LEU A 104 -0.45 -15.21 5.20
C LEU A 104 0.14 -16.05 6.34
N ARG A 105 1.18 -15.56 7.04
CA ARG A 105 1.90 -16.31 8.09
C ARG A 105 1.55 -15.91 9.53
N GLY A 106 0.53 -15.08 9.71
CA GLY A 106 0.03 -14.67 11.03
C GLY A 106 1.01 -13.77 11.77
N ASN A 107 0.72 -13.46 13.04
CA ASN A 107 1.53 -12.53 13.82
C ASN A 107 2.70 -13.24 14.53
N ARG A 108 3.83 -13.43 13.83
CA ARG A 108 5.04 -14.05 14.41
C ARG A 108 6.22 -13.08 14.47
N GLY A 109 6.97 -13.08 15.57
CA GLY A 109 8.20 -12.30 15.72
C GLY A 109 8.01 -10.80 15.49
N HIS A 110 8.79 -10.22 14.57
CA HIS A 110 8.80 -8.79 14.26
C HIS A 110 7.67 -8.36 13.31
N ASN A 111 6.44 -8.84 13.50
CA ASN A 111 5.27 -8.41 12.73
C ASN A 111 4.40 -7.36 13.46
N GLY A 112 3.77 -6.44 12.73
CA GLY A 112 2.80 -5.48 13.25
C GLY A 112 1.35 -6.00 13.11
N PRO A 113 0.33 -5.33 13.66
CA PRO A 113 -1.08 -5.69 13.55
C PRO A 113 -1.67 -5.11 12.27
N ASP A 114 -1.11 -5.50 11.13
CA ASP A 114 -1.27 -4.82 9.85
C ASP A 114 -1.83 -5.74 8.75
N ALA A 115 -2.44 -6.87 9.13
CA ALA A 115 -3.21 -7.70 8.21
C ALA A 115 -4.28 -6.89 7.49
N LEU A 116 -4.37 -7.15 6.20
CA LEU A 116 -5.18 -6.44 5.23
C LEU A 116 -4.89 -4.93 5.13
N SER A 117 -3.80 -4.40 5.68
CA SER A 117 -3.46 -2.98 5.50
C SER A 117 -2.73 -2.72 4.18
N PHE A 118 -2.71 -1.46 3.72
CA PHE A 118 -1.98 -1.07 2.52
C PHE A 118 -1.00 0.09 2.76
N ARG A 119 -0.04 0.24 1.85
CA ARG A 119 0.92 1.36 1.77
C ARG A 119 0.96 1.88 0.34
N ILE A 120 1.15 3.17 0.18
CA ILE A 120 1.22 3.84 -1.12
C ILE A 120 2.37 4.83 -1.08
N VAL A 121 3.24 4.75 -2.09
CA VAL A 121 4.39 5.63 -2.29
C VAL A 121 4.39 6.09 -3.73
N GLY A 122 4.74 7.34 -3.95
CA GLY A 122 4.98 7.86 -5.29
C GLY A 122 4.99 9.37 -5.34
N LEU A 123 5.34 9.94 -6.49
CA LEU A 123 5.54 11.39 -6.63
C LEU A 123 6.48 11.94 -5.54
N ASN A 124 7.55 11.20 -5.26
CA ASN A 124 8.57 11.49 -4.26
C ASN A 124 8.06 11.59 -2.81
N THR A 125 6.93 10.99 -2.47
CA THR A 125 6.41 11.02 -1.10
C THR A 125 5.75 9.70 -0.65
N LEU A 126 5.53 9.58 0.66
CA LEU A 126 4.84 8.46 1.30
C LEU A 126 3.39 8.84 1.59
N TRP A 127 2.45 8.36 0.75
CA TRP A 127 1.05 8.74 0.81
C TRP A 127 0.26 8.01 1.89
N ALA A 128 0.28 6.67 1.84
CA ALA A 128 -0.36 5.82 2.83
C ALA A 128 0.72 5.11 3.64
N VAL A 129 0.83 5.45 4.92
CA VAL A 129 1.89 4.97 5.81
C VAL A 129 1.31 4.14 6.94
N GLY A 130 2.16 3.30 7.53
CA GLY A 130 1.86 2.62 8.78
C GLY A 130 2.46 3.36 9.97
N GLY A 131 2.11 2.89 11.16
CA GLY A 131 2.86 3.19 12.37
C GLY A 131 4.29 2.64 12.31
N GLY A 132 5.19 3.30 13.00
CA GLY A 132 6.50 2.77 13.37
C GLY A 132 6.47 2.07 14.71
N ARG A 133 7.55 1.38 15.07
CA ARG A 133 7.66 0.65 16.35
C ARG A 133 8.13 1.54 17.49
N TYR A 134 7.95 1.11 18.74
CA TYR A 134 8.62 1.73 19.90
C TYR A 134 8.19 3.17 20.22
N GLY A 135 6.89 3.46 20.10
CA GLY A 135 6.34 4.77 20.41
C GLY A 135 5.88 4.93 21.85
N LYS A 136 5.48 6.16 22.19
CA LYS A 136 4.67 6.39 23.39
C LYS A 136 3.45 5.47 23.34
N LYS A 137 3.25 4.72 24.42
CA LYS A 137 2.09 3.84 24.54
C LYS A 137 0.85 4.69 24.82
N THR A 138 -0.24 4.37 24.14
CA THR A 138 -1.56 4.93 24.41
C THR A 138 -2.48 3.77 24.81
N ASN A 139 -3.22 3.92 25.90
CA ASN A 139 -4.03 2.85 26.50
C ASN A 139 -3.25 1.54 26.76
N GLY A 140 -1.97 1.66 27.12
CA GLY A 140 -1.07 0.53 27.35
C GLY A 140 -0.62 -0.21 26.07
N GLN A 141 -0.91 0.33 24.88
CA GLN A 141 -0.62 -0.30 23.59
C GLN A 141 0.37 0.51 22.77
N GLU A 142 1.16 -0.18 21.95
CA GLU A 142 2.12 0.43 21.05
C GLU A 142 1.43 1.37 20.05
N ALA A 143 2.09 2.50 19.75
CA ALA A 143 1.55 3.53 18.86
C ALA A 143 1.13 2.99 17.48
N TYR A 144 1.79 1.95 16.96
CA TYR A 144 1.46 1.43 15.63
C TYR A 144 0.07 0.78 15.54
N TRP A 145 -0.54 0.32 16.63
CA TRP A 145 -1.84 -0.37 16.58
C TRP A 145 -2.96 0.52 16.01
N ARG A 146 -2.88 1.82 16.29
CA ARG A 146 -3.84 2.84 15.86
C ARG A 146 -3.41 3.61 14.59
N ASN A 147 -2.33 3.16 13.95
CA ASN A 147 -1.73 3.79 12.78
C ASN A 147 -1.68 2.82 11.58
N MET A 148 -2.78 2.11 11.33
CA MET A 148 -2.90 1.19 10.20
C MET A 148 -3.97 1.66 9.22
N ASN A 149 -3.70 1.48 7.93
CA ASN A 149 -4.66 1.73 6.84
C ASN A 149 -5.60 0.54 6.72
N THR A 150 -6.53 0.40 7.66
CA THR A 150 -7.42 -0.78 7.78
C THR A 150 -8.78 -0.37 8.38
N VAL A 151 -9.66 -1.35 8.56
CA VAL A 151 -10.96 -1.19 9.22
C VAL A 151 -10.84 -1.58 10.69
N TYR A 152 -11.28 -0.69 11.58
CA TYR A 152 -11.29 -0.86 13.04
C TYR A 152 -12.71 -1.15 13.54
N PRO A 153 -12.90 -2.02 14.56
CA PRO A 153 -14.23 -2.34 15.08
C PRO A 153 -14.75 -1.33 16.11
N VAL A 154 -13.84 -0.51 16.65
CA VAL A 154 -14.09 0.54 17.63
C VAL A 154 -13.25 1.76 17.25
N ASP A 155 -13.46 2.90 17.93
CA ASP A 155 -12.63 4.08 17.71
C ASP A 155 -11.14 3.70 17.93
N PRO A 156 -10.26 3.92 16.92
CA PRO A 156 -8.83 3.62 16.98
C PRO A 156 -8.11 4.20 18.20
N ASP A 157 -8.65 5.26 18.82
CA ASP A 157 -8.06 5.88 20.00
C ASP A 157 -8.42 5.20 21.32
N THR A 158 -9.28 4.19 21.30
CA THR A 158 -9.60 3.36 22.48
C THR A 158 -8.60 2.21 22.65
N LYS A 159 -8.89 1.24 23.52
CA LYS A 159 -8.08 0.04 23.69
C LYS A 159 -8.50 -0.99 22.65
N LEU A 160 -7.57 -1.39 21.80
CA LEU A 160 -7.80 -2.33 20.71
C LEU A 160 -7.58 -3.78 21.17
N VAL A 161 -8.06 -4.75 20.40
CA VAL A 161 -7.78 -6.18 20.63
C VAL A 161 -6.90 -6.66 19.50
N ASN A 162 -5.79 -7.32 19.82
CA ASN A 162 -4.95 -7.95 18.80
C ASN A 162 -5.37 -9.38 18.58
N SER A 163 -5.36 -9.78 17.32
CA SER A 163 -5.60 -11.14 16.88
C SER A 163 -4.33 -11.69 16.24
N GLU A 164 -4.02 -12.96 16.46
CA GLU A 164 -2.85 -13.62 15.87
C GLU A 164 -3.17 -14.26 14.51
N GLN A 165 -4.42 -14.17 14.06
CA GLN A 165 -4.88 -14.81 12.84
C GLN A 165 -4.13 -14.33 11.59
N SER A 166 -4.06 -15.24 10.63
CA SER A 166 -3.50 -15.01 9.30
C SER A 166 -4.59 -14.66 8.32
N GLY A 167 -4.27 -13.77 7.38
CA GLY A 167 -5.13 -13.55 6.22
C GLY A 167 -5.01 -14.68 5.21
N GLN A 168 -5.90 -14.63 4.23
CA GLN A 168 -5.98 -15.57 3.12
C GLN A 168 -6.26 -14.77 1.85
N LEU A 169 -5.58 -15.13 0.76
CA LEU A 169 -5.97 -14.67 -0.57
C LEU A 169 -7.28 -15.33 -0.99
N VAL A 170 -8.11 -14.58 -1.71
CA VAL A 170 -9.32 -15.07 -2.36
C VAL A 170 -9.09 -14.98 -3.86
N GLY A 171 -9.08 -16.13 -4.53
CA GLY A 171 -8.69 -16.22 -5.93
C GLY A 171 -7.19 -15.95 -6.17
N THR A 172 -6.86 -15.63 -7.42
CA THR A 172 -5.48 -15.35 -7.85
C THR A 172 -5.29 -13.84 -7.99
N PRO A 173 -4.30 -13.24 -7.31
CA PRO A 173 -3.92 -11.85 -7.56
C PRO A 173 -3.59 -11.63 -9.04
N VAL A 174 -3.97 -10.48 -9.57
CA VAL A 174 -3.70 -10.10 -10.97
C VAL A 174 -2.66 -9.00 -10.98
N ILE A 175 -1.66 -9.16 -11.84
CA ILE A 175 -0.65 -8.15 -12.20
C ILE A 175 -0.81 -7.85 -13.68
N LEU A 176 -0.95 -6.57 -14.03
CA LEU A 176 -1.23 -6.11 -15.39
C LEU A 176 0.04 -5.51 -16.02
N PRO A 177 0.12 -5.44 -17.37
CA PRO A 177 1.33 -4.95 -18.05
C PRO A 177 1.71 -3.50 -17.72
N ASP A 178 0.74 -2.67 -17.31
CA ASP A 178 0.97 -1.29 -16.85
C ASP A 178 1.48 -1.22 -15.40
N GLY A 179 1.75 -2.37 -14.77
CA GLY A 179 2.16 -2.48 -13.38
C GLY A 179 1.02 -2.28 -12.38
N GLY A 180 -0.21 -2.10 -12.86
CA GLY A 180 -1.43 -2.15 -12.04
C GLY A 180 -1.87 -3.60 -11.78
N GLY A 181 -3.05 -3.77 -11.19
CA GLY A 181 -3.59 -5.08 -10.87
C GLY A 181 -4.54 -5.07 -9.69
N HIS A 182 -4.83 -6.24 -9.13
CA HIS A 182 -5.70 -6.35 -7.96
C HIS A 182 -5.45 -7.61 -7.14
N ALA A 183 -5.92 -7.59 -5.90
CA ALA A 183 -6.05 -8.78 -5.06
C ALA A 183 -7.29 -8.66 -4.17
N VAL A 184 -7.88 -9.81 -3.85
CA VAL A 184 -8.90 -9.95 -2.82
C VAL A 184 -8.33 -10.79 -1.70
N ALA A 185 -8.54 -10.37 -0.46
CA ALA A 185 -8.09 -11.14 0.69
C ALA A 185 -9.05 -10.98 1.86
N ARG A 186 -9.09 -12.00 2.71
CA ARG A 186 -9.96 -12.07 3.88
C ARG A 186 -9.21 -12.56 5.11
N ILE A 187 -9.75 -12.24 6.27
CA ILE A 187 -9.28 -12.73 7.56
C ILE A 187 -10.48 -12.86 8.50
N ALA A 188 -10.56 -13.95 9.27
CA ALA A 188 -11.69 -14.16 10.19
C ALA A 188 -11.69 -13.12 11.33
N GLN A 189 -10.52 -12.61 11.71
CA GLN A 189 -10.36 -11.44 12.57
C GLN A 189 -9.04 -10.74 12.27
N ASN A 190 -9.09 -9.48 11.81
CA ASN A 190 -7.87 -8.73 11.53
C ASN A 190 -7.09 -8.45 12.83
N ASN A 191 -5.82 -8.07 12.72
CA ASN A 191 -4.96 -7.96 13.90
C ASN A 191 -5.29 -6.77 14.83
N ILE A 192 -6.33 -6.02 14.55
CA ILE A 192 -6.87 -4.98 15.45
C ILE A 192 -8.30 -5.28 15.92
N GLY A 193 -8.80 -6.48 15.63
CA GLY A 193 -9.99 -7.06 16.23
C GLY A 193 -11.24 -7.12 15.35
N THR A 194 -11.23 -6.54 14.14
CA THR A 194 -12.39 -6.55 13.24
C THR A 194 -12.64 -7.95 12.69
N ARG A 195 -13.88 -8.44 12.84
CA ARG A 195 -14.28 -9.79 12.45
C ARG A 195 -14.74 -9.88 10.99
N ASN A 196 -14.46 -11.03 10.39
CA ASN A 196 -14.80 -11.38 9.01
C ASN A 196 -14.43 -10.28 8.01
N HIS A 197 -13.24 -9.69 8.21
CA HIS A 197 -12.75 -8.59 7.38
C HIS A 197 -12.30 -9.14 6.03
N GLN A 198 -12.90 -8.64 4.96
CA GLN A 198 -12.50 -8.90 3.59
C GLN A 198 -12.23 -7.58 2.87
N ARG A 199 -11.18 -7.56 2.05
CA ARG A 199 -10.73 -6.39 1.29
C ARG A 199 -10.49 -6.76 -0.17
N TRP A 200 -11.05 -5.95 -1.06
CA TRP A 200 -10.70 -5.88 -2.48
C TRP A 200 -9.81 -4.66 -2.67
N PHE A 201 -8.60 -4.87 -3.16
CA PHE A 201 -7.65 -3.80 -3.43
C PHE A 201 -7.28 -3.82 -4.91
N VAL A 202 -7.56 -2.73 -5.61
CA VAL A 202 -7.23 -2.53 -7.03
C VAL A 202 -6.26 -1.38 -7.16
N ALA A 203 -5.16 -1.59 -7.87
CA ALA A 203 -4.22 -0.55 -8.28
C ALA A 203 -4.34 -0.32 -9.79
N ASP A 204 -4.65 0.91 -10.19
CA ASP A 204 -4.76 1.32 -11.57
C ASP A 204 -3.72 2.38 -11.91
N HIS A 205 -2.72 1.98 -12.69
CA HIS A 205 -1.67 2.86 -13.20
C HIS A 205 -1.90 3.24 -14.68
N SER A 206 -3.08 2.92 -15.22
CA SER A 206 -3.41 3.23 -16.60
C SER A 206 -3.70 4.72 -16.78
N LYS A 207 -3.42 5.23 -17.97
CA LYS A 207 -3.79 6.61 -18.36
C LYS A 207 -5.31 6.81 -18.45
N ALA A 208 -6.10 5.73 -18.49
CA ALA A 208 -7.55 5.80 -18.57
C ALA A 208 -8.16 6.41 -17.30
N ALA A 209 -7.51 6.22 -16.14
CA ALA A 209 -7.93 6.80 -14.88
C ALA A 209 -7.97 8.34 -14.89
N GLY A 210 -7.15 8.99 -15.75
CA GLY A 210 -7.01 10.45 -15.74
C GLY A 210 -6.30 10.99 -14.48
N ALA A 211 -5.59 10.11 -13.77
CA ALA A 211 -4.75 10.39 -12.60
C ALA A 211 -3.36 9.76 -12.83
N GLU A 212 -2.37 10.11 -12.01
CA GLU A 212 -1.08 9.41 -12.02
C GLU A 212 -1.25 7.94 -11.58
N ALA A 213 -2.12 7.72 -10.59
CA ALA A 213 -2.65 6.41 -10.21
C ALA A 213 -4.04 6.56 -9.58
N ALA A 214 -4.81 5.49 -9.64
CA ALA A 214 -6.02 5.31 -8.87
C ALA A 214 -5.98 3.99 -8.07
N TYR A 215 -6.58 3.99 -6.88
CA TYR A 215 -6.69 2.82 -6.04
C TYR A 215 -8.14 2.67 -5.60
N VAL A 216 -8.77 1.53 -5.92
CA VAL A 216 -10.12 1.21 -5.46
C VAL A 216 -10.01 0.22 -4.32
N ILE A 217 -10.55 0.61 -3.17
CA ILE A 217 -10.47 -0.14 -1.93
C ILE A 217 -11.90 -0.37 -1.47
N TYR A 218 -12.31 -1.63 -1.51
CA TYR A 218 -13.58 -2.06 -0.95
C TYR A 218 -13.32 -2.96 0.25
N ASP A 219 -14.02 -2.71 1.35
CA ASP A 219 -13.93 -3.48 2.58
C ASP A 219 -15.32 -3.92 3.02
N THR A 220 -15.39 -5.13 3.59
CA THR A 220 -16.57 -5.63 4.31
C THR A 220 -16.15 -6.28 5.61
N SER A 221 -16.99 -6.22 6.63
CA SER A 221 -16.76 -6.87 7.93
C SER A 221 -18.07 -7.06 8.69
N ASP A 222 -18.05 -7.82 9.77
CA ASP A 222 -19.22 -8.02 10.63
C ASP A 222 -19.41 -6.90 11.65
N ASP A 223 -18.31 -6.27 12.08
CA ASP A 223 -18.30 -5.29 13.15
C ASP A 223 -17.32 -4.13 12.94
N GLY A 224 -16.75 -4.01 11.74
CA GLY A 224 -15.95 -2.86 11.39
C GLY A 224 -16.79 -1.59 11.43
N ARG A 225 -16.28 -0.57 12.11
CA ARG A 225 -16.98 0.70 12.28
C ARG A 225 -16.22 1.86 11.70
N PHE A 226 -14.89 1.81 11.66
CA PHE A 226 -14.07 2.92 11.22
C PHE A 226 -13.09 2.48 10.14
N TRP A 227 -13.21 3.05 8.95
CA TRP A 227 -12.16 2.93 7.94
C TRP A 227 -11.15 4.05 8.13
N GLN A 228 -9.86 3.71 8.19
CA GLN A 228 -8.81 4.68 8.47
C GLN A 228 -7.76 4.76 7.36
N PHE A 229 -7.32 5.98 7.10
CA PHE A 229 -6.17 6.33 6.30
C PHE A 229 -5.16 7.12 7.16
N CYS A 230 -3.90 6.73 7.10
CA CYS A 230 -2.77 7.34 7.79
C CYS A 230 -1.77 7.86 6.77
N THR A 231 -1.32 9.10 6.99
CA THR A 231 -0.32 9.78 6.17
C THR A 231 0.70 10.48 7.06
N LEU A 232 1.80 11.00 6.52
CA LEU A 232 2.80 11.70 7.34
C LEU A 232 2.23 13.01 7.89
N ASP A 233 2.68 13.43 9.09
CA ASP A 233 2.26 14.71 9.68
C ASP A 233 2.72 15.95 8.90
N THR A 234 3.64 15.77 7.96
CA THR A 234 4.09 16.79 7.01
C THR A 234 3.09 17.06 5.88
N HIS A 235 2.04 16.25 5.73
CA HIS A 235 1.01 16.43 4.71
C HIS A 235 -0.17 17.23 5.25
N ALA A 236 -0.59 18.26 4.51
CA ALA A 236 -1.82 19.00 4.85
C ALA A 236 -3.06 18.18 4.49
N ILE A 237 -4.12 18.26 5.30
CA ILE A 237 -5.39 17.56 5.08
C ILE A 237 -6.52 18.59 4.99
N THR A 238 -7.38 18.40 3.99
CA THR A 238 -8.66 19.10 3.86
C THR A 238 -9.76 18.08 3.61
N THR A 239 -10.98 18.40 4.02
CA THR A 239 -12.17 17.55 3.82
C THR A 239 -13.30 18.39 3.24
N GLU A 240 -14.06 17.82 2.31
CA GLU A 240 -15.19 18.47 1.66
C GLU A 240 -16.18 17.42 1.17
N GLY A 241 -17.43 17.49 1.66
CA GLY A 241 -18.47 16.52 1.34
C GLY A 241 -18.03 15.09 1.65
N ASN A 242 -18.01 14.23 0.63
CA ASN A 242 -17.56 12.83 0.71
C ASN A 242 -16.08 12.65 0.34
N THR A 243 -15.29 13.73 0.31
CA THR A 243 -13.88 13.68 -0.09
C THR A 243 -12.94 14.18 1.00
N PHE A 244 -11.72 13.66 0.99
CA PHE A 244 -10.57 14.24 1.68
C PHE A 244 -9.42 14.42 0.70
N THR A 245 -8.65 15.49 0.84
CA THR A 245 -7.45 15.74 0.04
C THR A 245 -6.23 15.89 0.96
N VAL A 246 -5.22 15.07 0.68
CA VAL A 246 -3.91 15.07 1.32
C VAL A 246 -2.93 15.76 0.38
N THR A 247 -2.30 16.85 0.83
CA THR A 247 -1.34 17.62 0.03
C THR A 247 0.06 17.44 0.60
N SER A 248 0.97 16.97 -0.25
CA SER A 248 2.39 16.81 0.11
C SER A 248 3.13 18.16 0.15
N PRO A 249 4.34 18.22 0.73
CA PRO A 249 5.13 19.46 0.74
C PRO A 249 5.52 19.97 -0.65
N SER A 250 5.61 19.08 -1.66
CA SER A 250 5.84 19.47 -3.07
C SER A 250 4.60 20.05 -3.74
N GLY A 251 3.42 19.92 -3.12
CA GLY A 251 2.14 20.36 -3.66
C GLY A 251 1.42 19.31 -4.52
N ASP A 252 2.01 18.12 -4.70
CA ASP A 252 1.29 16.97 -5.25
C ASP A 252 0.18 16.55 -4.27
N THR A 253 -0.85 15.87 -4.77
CA THR A 253 -2.06 15.56 -3.99
C THR A 253 -2.50 14.11 -4.13
N LEU A 254 -3.00 13.56 -3.02
CA LEU A 254 -3.84 12.36 -2.98
C LEU A 254 -5.25 12.77 -2.57
N ARG A 255 -6.26 12.43 -3.37
CA ARG A 255 -7.66 12.62 -3.02
C ARG A 255 -8.33 11.28 -2.75
N GLY A 256 -8.91 11.13 -1.57
CA GLY A 256 -9.83 10.05 -1.27
C GLY A 256 -11.27 10.48 -1.49
N THR A 257 -12.04 9.68 -2.23
CA THR A 257 -13.48 9.84 -2.43
C THR A 257 -14.19 8.65 -1.81
N VAL A 258 -15.07 8.90 -0.84
CA VAL A 258 -15.90 7.86 -0.21
C VAL A 258 -17.16 7.69 -1.04
N LEU A 259 -17.34 6.49 -1.57
CA LEU A 259 -18.50 6.10 -2.39
C LEU A 259 -19.47 5.20 -1.63
N TYR A 260 -19.01 4.59 -0.53
CA TYR A 260 -19.84 3.87 0.42
C TYR A 260 -19.26 4.04 1.84
N PRO A 261 -20.07 4.36 2.87
CA PRO A 261 -21.53 4.46 2.85
C PRO A 261 -22.06 5.60 1.97
N ASP A 262 -23.29 5.48 1.48
CA ASP A 262 -23.91 6.40 0.51
C ASP A 262 -24.60 7.62 1.16
N TYR A 263 -24.51 7.74 2.48
CA TYR A 263 -24.94 8.91 3.24
C TYR A 263 -23.80 9.94 3.43
N PRO A 264 -24.11 11.19 3.80
CA PRO A 264 -23.10 12.22 4.08
C PRO A 264 -22.08 11.77 5.13
N VAL A 265 -20.82 11.67 4.72
CA VAL A 265 -19.73 11.17 5.56
C VAL A 265 -19.19 12.29 6.44
N LYS A 266 -19.02 12.01 7.74
CA LYS A 266 -18.28 12.88 8.65
C LYS A 266 -16.85 12.36 8.83
N PHE A 267 -15.89 13.10 8.33
CA PHE A 267 -14.48 12.81 8.55
C PHE A 267 -14.04 13.29 9.93
N THR A 268 -13.32 12.44 10.65
CA THR A 268 -12.47 12.86 11.77
C THR A 268 -11.03 12.85 11.30
N THR A 269 -10.32 13.93 11.59
CA THR A 269 -8.90 14.08 11.28
C THR A 269 -8.13 14.43 12.54
N GLY A 270 -6.87 14.02 12.60
CA GLY A 270 -5.99 14.42 13.70
C GLY A 270 -4.56 13.96 13.49
N VAL A 271 -3.76 14.09 14.54
CA VAL A 271 -2.34 13.75 14.53
C VAL A 271 -2.08 12.75 15.66
N ARG A 272 -1.26 11.73 15.40
CA ARG A 272 -0.85 10.73 16.42
C ARG A 272 0.64 10.44 16.31
N ASP A 273 1.26 10.13 17.44
CA ASP A 273 2.60 9.54 17.45
C ASP A 273 2.57 8.26 16.62
N ARG A 274 3.55 8.10 15.72
CA ARG A 274 3.61 6.90 14.88
C ARG A 274 4.42 5.78 15.53
N GLY A 275 5.33 6.10 16.43
CA GLY A 275 6.34 5.19 16.99
C GLY A 275 7.74 5.51 16.51
N SER A 276 8.25 4.78 15.52
CA SER A 276 9.55 5.04 14.89
C SER A 276 9.41 6.11 13.81
N LYS A 277 10.44 6.92 13.61
CA LYS A 277 10.46 7.92 12.52
C LYS A 277 10.33 7.23 11.16
N ALA A 278 9.70 7.88 10.19
CA ALA A 278 10.03 7.63 8.79
C ALA A 278 10.42 8.94 8.11
N ILE A 279 11.56 8.90 7.44
CA ILE A 279 12.25 10.09 6.96
C ILE A 279 12.49 11.02 8.17
N THR A 280 11.90 12.20 8.19
CA THR A 280 12.00 13.20 9.26
C THR A 280 10.78 13.25 10.17
N SER A 281 9.74 12.45 9.88
CA SER A 281 8.44 12.55 10.54
C SER A 281 8.29 11.52 11.67
N GLU A 282 7.92 12.01 12.86
CA GLU A 282 7.70 11.23 14.09
C GLU A 282 6.22 10.96 14.39
N ARG A 283 5.33 11.53 13.57
CA ARG A 283 3.88 11.47 13.76
C ARG A 283 3.21 11.17 12.43
N ASN A 284 2.01 10.63 12.50
CA ASN A 284 1.13 10.49 11.36
C ASN A 284 -0.05 11.42 11.54
N ASN A 285 -0.52 12.01 10.44
CA ASN A 285 -1.90 12.45 10.36
C ASN A 285 -2.81 11.25 10.08
N PHE A 286 -4.04 11.29 10.57
CA PHE A 286 -5.05 10.30 10.26
C PHE A 286 -6.33 10.96 9.75
N ILE A 287 -7.07 10.17 8.96
CA ILE A 287 -8.40 10.46 8.46
C ILE A 287 -9.19 9.18 8.69
N HIS A 288 -10.31 9.25 9.40
CA HIS A 288 -11.24 8.13 9.41
C HIS A 288 -12.68 8.62 9.27
N PHE A 289 -13.55 7.68 8.94
CA PHE A 289 -15.00 7.87 8.91
C PHE A 289 -15.66 6.54 9.23
N SER A 290 -16.96 6.58 9.54
CA SER A 290 -17.69 5.41 9.98
C SER A 290 -18.71 4.87 8.98
N SER A 291 -18.91 3.55 9.02
CA SER A 291 -20.04 2.86 8.42
C SER A 291 -20.80 2.09 9.49
N GLU A 292 -22.13 2.03 9.36
CA GLU A 292 -23.01 1.29 10.26
C GLU A 292 -23.04 -0.21 9.96
N ASP A 293 -22.78 -0.61 8.72
CA ASP A 293 -22.93 -1.99 8.23
C ASP A 293 -21.60 -2.72 8.02
N GLY A 294 -20.48 -2.07 8.35
CA GLY A 294 -19.13 -2.62 8.17
C GLY A 294 -18.62 -2.71 6.74
N SER A 295 -19.30 -2.08 5.78
CA SER A 295 -18.85 -1.97 4.40
C SER A 295 -18.31 -0.57 4.09
N PHE A 296 -17.25 -0.49 3.29
CA PHE A 296 -16.59 0.78 2.92
C PHE A 296 -16.10 0.71 1.49
N LEU A 297 -16.44 1.69 0.65
CA LEU A 297 -15.89 1.84 -0.70
C LEU A 297 -15.19 3.18 -0.81
N VAL A 298 -13.87 3.14 -1.00
CA VAL A 298 -13.02 4.33 -1.11
C VAL A 298 -12.20 4.25 -2.39
N VAL A 299 -12.16 5.36 -3.11
CA VAL A 299 -11.26 5.53 -4.25
C VAL A 299 -10.22 6.59 -3.92
N LEU A 300 -8.95 6.22 -4.02
CA LEU A 300 -7.82 7.14 -3.88
C LEU A 300 -7.29 7.49 -5.26
N THR A 301 -7.01 8.76 -5.55
CA THR A 301 -6.39 9.20 -6.80
C THR A 301 -5.18 10.08 -6.51
N LEU A 302 -4.10 9.89 -7.26
CA LEU A 302 -2.88 10.70 -7.19
C LEU A 302 -2.81 11.69 -8.35
N ALA A 303 -2.46 12.94 -8.04
CA ALA A 303 -2.27 13.98 -9.03
C ALA A 303 -1.00 14.78 -8.73
N LYS A 304 -0.30 15.19 -9.80
CA LYS A 304 0.78 16.17 -9.67
C LYS A 304 0.22 17.54 -9.28
N LYS A 305 1.05 18.38 -8.65
CA LYS A 305 0.70 19.76 -8.32
C LYS A 305 0.03 20.48 -9.50
N GLY A 306 -1.13 21.09 -9.25
CA GLY A 306 -1.87 21.86 -10.24
C GLY A 306 -2.68 21.03 -11.25
N THR A 307 -2.64 19.69 -11.15
CA THR A 307 -3.48 18.81 -11.97
C THR A 307 -4.78 18.48 -11.23
N ALA A 308 -5.91 18.55 -11.94
CA ALA A 308 -7.20 18.17 -11.36
C ALA A 308 -7.29 16.65 -11.15
N HIS A 309 -7.92 16.23 -10.06
CA HIS A 309 -8.29 14.83 -9.88
C HIS A 309 -9.45 14.47 -10.83
N PRO A 310 -9.50 13.24 -11.37
CA PRO A 310 -10.58 12.80 -12.24
C PRO A 310 -11.89 12.67 -11.44
N SER A 311 -13.02 12.66 -12.16
CA SER A 311 -14.31 12.30 -11.58
C SER A 311 -14.32 10.84 -11.12
N VAL A 312 -14.97 10.58 -9.99
CA VAL A 312 -15.14 9.23 -9.44
C VAL A 312 -16.62 8.99 -9.17
N ALA A 313 -17.13 7.82 -9.56
CA ALA A 313 -18.48 7.39 -9.27
C ALA A 313 -18.56 5.87 -9.06
N ALA A 314 -19.58 5.40 -8.34
CA ALA A 314 -19.89 3.99 -8.23
C ALA A 314 -21.38 3.75 -8.50
N LYS A 315 -21.69 2.55 -9.01
CA LYS A 315 -23.06 2.06 -9.19
C LYS A 315 -23.12 0.57 -8.88
N GLY A 316 -24.13 0.13 -8.15
CA GLY A 316 -24.35 -1.27 -7.81
C GLY A 316 -24.60 -1.50 -6.34
N ALA A 317 -24.53 -2.75 -5.91
CA ALA A 317 -24.67 -3.15 -4.51
C ALA A 317 -23.30 -3.30 -3.85
N TRP A 318 -23.11 -2.64 -2.70
CA TRP A 318 -21.86 -2.65 -1.92
C TRP A 318 -22.09 -3.31 -0.56
N THR A 319 -22.45 -4.60 -0.61
CA THR A 319 -22.64 -5.46 0.56
C THR A 319 -21.54 -6.52 0.66
N LYS A 320 -21.63 -7.45 1.63
CA LYS A 320 -20.73 -8.62 1.74
C LYS A 320 -20.54 -9.43 0.45
N THR A 321 -21.45 -9.32 -0.50
CA THR A 321 -21.29 -9.88 -1.85
C THR A 321 -21.46 -8.74 -2.87
N PRO A 322 -20.39 -7.96 -3.13
CA PRO A 322 -20.49 -6.76 -3.94
C PRO A 322 -20.87 -7.10 -5.38
N ALA A 323 -21.69 -6.28 -6.00
CA ALA A 323 -22.08 -6.40 -7.40
C ALA A 323 -22.22 -4.99 -7.98
N GLY A 324 -21.10 -4.41 -8.40
CA GLY A 324 -21.04 -3.01 -8.80
C GLY A 324 -19.89 -2.66 -9.72
N LYS A 325 -19.92 -1.42 -10.18
CA LYS A 325 -18.89 -0.81 -11.02
C LYS A 325 -18.42 0.48 -10.38
N VAL A 326 -17.13 0.73 -10.43
CA VAL A 326 -16.47 1.97 -10.05
C VAL A 326 -15.87 2.58 -11.30
N ALA A 327 -16.23 3.84 -11.57
CA ALA A 327 -15.65 4.63 -12.65
C ALA A 327 -14.66 5.64 -12.06
N VAL A 328 -13.45 5.67 -12.62
CA VAL A 328 -12.40 6.66 -12.32
C VAL A 328 -11.93 7.24 -13.64
N GLY A 329 -12.30 8.48 -13.94
CA GLY A 329 -12.11 9.03 -15.28
C GLY A 329 -12.77 8.13 -16.34
N ARG A 330 -11.96 7.52 -17.23
CA ARG A 330 -12.42 6.55 -18.24
C ARG A 330 -12.22 5.09 -17.82
N SER A 331 -11.47 4.83 -16.75
CA SER A 331 -11.25 3.47 -16.24
C SER A 331 -12.50 2.97 -15.54
N ILE A 332 -12.92 1.74 -15.89
CA ILE A 332 -14.08 1.08 -15.28
C ILE A 332 -13.63 -0.22 -14.62
N ILE A 333 -13.87 -0.30 -13.31
CA ILE A 333 -13.57 -1.47 -12.49
C ILE A 333 -14.89 -2.11 -12.09
N SER A 334 -15.10 -3.38 -12.45
CA SER A 334 -16.28 -4.15 -12.06
C SER A 334 -15.91 -5.11 -10.94
N ILE A 335 -16.73 -5.17 -9.88
CA ILE A 335 -16.60 -6.10 -8.76
C ILE A 335 -17.89 -6.90 -8.68
N SER A 336 -17.79 -8.24 -8.76
CA SER A 336 -18.91 -9.18 -8.69
C SER A 336 -18.54 -10.36 -7.80
N GLY A 337 -19.01 -10.36 -6.56
CA GLY A 337 -18.48 -11.19 -5.49
C GLY A 337 -16.99 -10.94 -5.33
N ASP A 338 -16.20 -12.00 -5.46
CA ASP A 338 -14.74 -11.92 -5.35
C ASP A 338 -14.04 -11.68 -6.70
N GLN A 339 -14.81 -11.59 -7.80
CA GLN A 339 -14.26 -11.36 -9.13
C GLN A 339 -14.10 -9.87 -9.41
N ILE A 340 -12.92 -9.48 -9.90
CA ILE A 340 -12.61 -8.12 -10.32
C ILE A 340 -12.23 -8.14 -11.81
N SER A 341 -12.82 -7.24 -12.58
CA SER A 341 -12.37 -6.96 -13.95
C SER A 341 -12.15 -5.47 -14.15
N ARG A 342 -11.15 -5.12 -14.97
CA ARG A 342 -10.83 -3.75 -15.34
C ARG A 342 -10.96 -3.62 -16.86
N ALA A 343 -11.86 -2.75 -17.31
CA ALA A 343 -11.93 -2.36 -18.70
C ALA A 343 -10.96 -1.19 -18.96
N PRO A 344 -10.23 -1.20 -20.10
CA PRO A 344 -9.31 -0.13 -20.46
C PRO A 344 -9.98 1.20 -20.78
#